data_AF-A0A2P5W805-F1
#
_entry.id   AF-A0A2P5W805-F1
#
_cell.length_a   1.000
_cell.length_b   1.000
_cell.length_c   1.000
_cell.angle_alpha   90.00
_cell.angle_beta   90.00
_cell.angle_gamma   90.00
#
_symmetry.space_group_name_H-M   'P 1'
#
loop_
_entity.id
_entity.type
_entity.pdbx_description
1 polymer ?
#
loop_
_entity_poly.entity_id
_entity_poly.type
_entity_poly.pdbx_seq_one_letter_code
_entity_poly.pdbx_strand_id
1 'polypeptide(L)'
;MFNFNSTQNGSRTFQALFTSLFLGTIDELLPIMQQRFPQLRLSRQDCTEMSWIEAIIYFNQLKNQPLESLLNRTFLKPLGSQYYKSKSDYVKEPISETALNGLISRLTDEQAPSAYIIFMAYGGIIDRIPEDVTPFPHRAGNLYKIHYTVKWQEQDNVNSQRYIDWTRRSYRYMTPFVSKFPREAYVNYRDLDIGSNNVNHTSYAHARIWGRKYLKNYFDRLVQVKTEIDPKNFFRHEQSIPPFPSNVKKTSLRKLS
;
A
#
# COMPACT_ATOMS: atom_id res chain seq x y z
N MET A 1 8.88 3.45 8.29
CA MET A 1 8.18 2.22 8.74
C MET A 1 8.10 2.25 10.26
N PHE A 2 6.95 1.99 10.84
CA PHE A 2 6.81 1.84 12.28
C PHE A 2 6.55 0.37 12.61
N ASN A 3 7.31 -0.22 13.53
CA ASN A 3 7.14 -1.60 14.00
C ASN A 3 7.29 -1.67 15.53
N PHE A 4 7.07 -2.86 16.10
CA PHE A 4 7.21 -3.12 17.53
C PHE A 4 8.67 -3.37 17.94
N ASN A 5 9.05 -2.93 19.14
CA ASN A 5 10.28 -3.35 19.82
C ASN A 5 9.98 -3.73 21.29
N SER A 6 10.36 -4.94 21.71
CA SER A 6 10.19 -5.39 23.10
C SER A 6 11.31 -4.83 23.97
N THR A 7 10.97 -4.22 25.11
CA THR A 7 11.98 -3.85 26.12
C THR A 7 11.98 -4.84 27.30
N GLN A 8 13.12 -4.96 27.98
CA GLN A 8 13.34 -5.86 29.12
C GLN A 8 12.43 -5.57 30.34
N ASN A 9 11.74 -4.42 30.38
CA ASN A 9 10.90 -3.99 31.51
C ASN A 9 9.38 -4.19 31.30
N GLY A 10 8.96 -4.96 30.30
CA GLY A 10 7.54 -5.31 30.08
C GLY A 10 6.67 -4.19 29.50
N SER A 11 7.19 -2.97 29.29
CA SER A 11 6.50 -1.92 28.55
C SER A 11 6.72 -2.08 27.04
N ARG A 12 5.62 -2.18 26.28
CA ARG A 12 5.65 -2.27 24.82
C ARG A 12 5.94 -0.90 24.22
N THR A 13 7.02 -0.80 23.45
CA THR A 13 7.41 0.43 22.73
C THR A 13 7.31 0.23 21.23
N PHE A 14 7.10 1.32 20.49
CA PHE A 14 7.19 1.30 19.04
C PHE A 14 8.57 1.81 18.61
N GLN A 15 9.01 1.37 17.43
CA GLN A 15 10.18 1.88 16.76
C GLN A 15 9.76 2.55 15.46
N ALA A 16 10.31 3.73 15.19
CA ALA A 16 10.21 4.42 13.92
C ALA A 16 11.50 4.22 13.12
N LEU A 17 11.41 3.58 11.97
CA LEU A 17 12.51 3.40 11.03
C LEU A 17 12.32 4.34 9.84
N PHE A 18 13.32 5.20 9.61
CA PHE A 18 13.42 6.04 8.43
C PHE A 18 14.44 5.41 7.48
N THR A 19 14.01 5.02 6.29
CA THR A 19 14.87 4.42 5.28
C THR A 19 14.72 5.21 3.99
N SER A 20 15.83 5.59 3.37
CA SER A 20 15.87 6.41 2.18
C SER A 20 16.83 5.85 1.14
N LEU A 21 16.58 6.17 -0.12
CA LEU A 21 17.51 6.02 -1.22
C LEU A 21 17.73 7.41 -1.80
N PHE A 22 18.98 7.84 -1.90
CA PHE A 22 19.37 9.08 -2.54
C PHE A 22 20.23 8.75 -3.76
N LEU A 23 19.91 9.35 -4.91
CA LEU A 23 20.66 9.15 -6.15
C LEU A 23 21.75 10.22 -6.24
N GLY A 24 22.82 10.01 -5.50
CA GLY A 24 23.95 10.93 -5.37
C GLY A 24 24.86 10.49 -4.23
N THR A 25 25.80 11.36 -3.86
CA THR A 25 26.76 11.07 -2.78
C THR A 25 26.22 11.50 -1.41
N ILE A 26 26.84 11.00 -0.33
CA ILE A 26 26.57 11.46 1.04
C ILE A 26 26.86 12.95 1.18
N ASP A 27 27.87 13.46 0.49
CA ASP A 27 28.27 14.88 0.55
C ASP A 27 27.20 15.80 -0.07
N GLU A 28 26.44 15.30 -1.03
CA GLU A 28 25.26 15.98 -1.58
C GLU A 28 24.01 15.82 -0.71
N LEU A 29 23.82 14.64 -0.10
CA LEU A 29 22.65 14.32 0.72
C LEU A 29 22.62 15.12 2.04
N LEU A 30 23.73 15.17 2.76
CA LEU A 30 23.76 15.74 4.12
C LEU A 30 23.35 17.22 4.16
N PRO A 31 23.84 18.11 3.27
CA PRO A 31 23.39 19.50 3.24
C PRO A 31 21.89 19.63 2.96
N ILE A 32 21.34 18.80 2.06
CA ILE A 32 19.90 18.80 1.74
C ILE A 32 19.10 18.39 2.97
N MET A 33 19.51 17.35 3.68
CA MET A 33 18.83 16.87 4.90
C MET A 33 18.91 17.89 6.04
N GLN A 34 20.05 18.56 6.20
CA GLN A 34 20.20 19.63 7.19
C GLN A 34 19.28 20.82 6.87
N GLN A 35 19.08 21.14 5.60
CA GLN A 35 18.21 22.23 5.18
C GLN A 35 16.71 21.86 5.25
N ARG A 36 16.35 20.65 4.83
CA ARG A 36 14.95 20.26 4.57
C ARG A 36 14.33 19.41 5.67
N PHE A 37 15.13 18.63 6.40
CA PHE A 37 14.63 17.76 7.46
C PHE A 37 15.65 17.60 8.62
N PRO A 38 16.08 18.72 9.25
CA PRO A 38 17.09 18.69 10.32
C PRO A 38 16.64 17.90 11.56
N GLN A 39 15.33 17.75 11.78
CA GLN A 39 14.76 17.02 12.91
C GLN A 39 15.14 15.53 12.90
N LEU A 40 15.44 14.95 11.73
CA LEU A 40 15.91 13.57 11.63
C LEU A 40 17.33 13.40 12.17
N ARG A 41 18.13 14.48 12.21
CA ARG A 41 19.53 14.49 12.68
C ARG A 41 20.41 13.44 11.97
N LEU A 42 20.19 13.27 10.66
CA LEU A 42 20.96 12.33 9.85
C LEU A 42 22.45 12.70 9.88
N SER A 43 23.30 11.73 10.19
CA SER A 43 24.76 11.88 10.18
C SER A 43 25.41 11.01 9.09
N ARG A 44 26.70 11.24 8.84
CA ARG A 44 27.46 10.39 7.88
C ARG A 44 27.48 8.92 8.32
N GLN A 45 27.52 8.67 9.63
CA GLN A 45 27.57 7.33 10.22
C GLN A 45 26.29 6.51 9.96
N ASP A 46 25.17 7.20 9.70
CA ASP A 46 23.89 6.58 9.37
C ASP A 46 23.76 6.24 7.87
N CYS A 47 24.71 6.70 7.05
CA CYS A 47 24.67 6.58 5.61
C CYS A 47 25.62 5.49 5.11
N THR A 48 25.29 4.90 3.97
CA THR A 48 26.17 3.97 3.27
C THR A 48 26.02 4.22 1.77
N GLU A 49 27.12 4.57 1.10
CA GLU A 49 27.16 4.62 -0.36
C GLU A 49 27.30 3.22 -0.92
N MET A 50 26.52 2.95 -1.96
CA MET A 50 26.51 1.66 -2.64
C MET A 50 25.96 1.86 -4.06
N SER A 51 26.24 0.90 -4.94
CA SER A 51 25.62 0.87 -6.26
C SER A 51 24.11 0.66 -6.16
N TRP A 52 23.40 0.99 -7.23
CA TRP A 52 21.95 0.80 -7.28
C TRP A 52 21.53 -0.66 -7.02
N ILE A 53 22.26 -1.65 -7.54
CA ILE A 53 21.91 -3.06 -7.37
C ILE A 53 22.15 -3.55 -5.92
N GLU A 54 23.18 -3.03 -5.26
CA GLU A 54 23.41 -3.27 -3.83
C GLU A 54 22.32 -2.63 -2.96
N ALA A 55 21.81 -1.46 -3.37
CA ALA A 55 20.65 -0.87 -2.70
C ALA A 55 19.41 -1.79 -2.81
N ILE A 56 19.20 -2.47 -3.94
CA ILE A 56 18.12 -3.46 -4.06
C ILE A 56 18.30 -4.60 -3.04
N ILE A 57 19.52 -5.13 -2.87
CA ILE A 57 19.82 -6.13 -1.82
C ILE A 57 19.50 -5.58 -0.43
N TYR A 58 19.92 -4.34 -0.13
CA TYR A 58 19.68 -3.68 1.15
C TYR A 58 18.18 -3.55 1.47
N PHE A 59 17.38 -3.05 0.54
CA PHE A 59 15.93 -2.85 0.74
C PHE A 59 15.13 -4.16 0.83
N ASN A 60 15.66 -5.27 0.29
CA ASN A 60 15.05 -6.59 0.44
C ASN A 60 15.45 -7.30 1.74
N GLN A 61 16.14 -6.61 2.66
CA GLN A 61 16.65 -7.18 3.92
C GLN A 61 17.63 -8.35 3.69
N LEU A 62 18.30 -8.35 2.53
CA LEU A 62 19.28 -9.35 2.13
C LEU A 62 20.70 -8.86 2.41
N LYS A 63 20.88 -8.00 3.42
CA LYS A 63 22.18 -7.41 3.72
C LYS A 63 23.23 -8.52 3.92
N ASN A 64 24.40 -8.34 3.34
CA ASN A 64 25.52 -9.30 3.31
C ASN A 64 25.29 -10.56 2.44
N GLN A 65 24.24 -10.62 1.63
CA GLN A 65 24.07 -11.67 0.63
C GLN A 65 24.74 -11.28 -0.69
N PRO A 66 25.23 -12.27 -1.47
CA PRO A 66 25.74 -12.02 -2.81
C PRO A 66 24.60 -11.60 -3.76
N LEU A 67 24.93 -10.89 -4.86
CA LEU A 67 23.95 -10.39 -5.82
C LEU A 67 23.12 -11.51 -6.45
N GLU A 68 23.72 -12.69 -6.62
CA GLU A 68 23.11 -13.90 -7.15
C GLU A 68 21.90 -14.36 -6.33
N SER A 69 21.80 -13.93 -5.07
CA SER A 69 20.62 -14.19 -4.23
C SER A 69 19.34 -13.57 -4.82
N LEU A 70 19.44 -12.53 -5.67
CA LEU A 70 18.30 -11.98 -6.42
C LEU A 70 17.75 -12.97 -7.46
N LEU A 71 18.54 -13.96 -7.89
CA LEU A 71 18.10 -15.00 -8.82
C LEU A 71 17.34 -16.14 -8.10
N ASN A 72 17.43 -16.21 -6.77
CA ASN A 72 16.82 -17.28 -5.98
C ASN A 72 15.35 -16.97 -5.65
N ARG A 73 14.44 -17.67 -6.32
CA ARG A 73 12.98 -17.54 -6.14
C ARG A 73 12.44 -18.06 -4.80
N THR A 74 13.25 -18.78 -4.02
CA THR A 74 12.84 -19.40 -2.75
C THR A 74 13.53 -18.82 -1.53
N PHE A 75 14.47 -17.90 -1.70
CA PHE A 75 15.34 -17.41 -0.63
C PHE A 75 14.57 -16.86 0.57
N LEU A 76 13.49 -16.12 0.33
CA LEU A 76 12.67 -15.51 1.38
C LEU A 76 11.61 -16.45 1.98
N LYS A 77 11.43 -17.66 1.42
CA LYS A 77 10.38 -18.60 1.84
C LYS A 77 10.57 -19.12 3.28
N PRO A 78 11.79 -19.42 3.77
CA PRO A 78 12.01 -19.81 5.16
C PRO A 78 11.96 -18.63 6.14
N LEU A 79 12.15 -17.40 5.64
CA LEU A 79 12.27 -16.18 6.45
C LEU A 79 10.94 -15.42 6.61
N GLY A 80 9.96 -15.70 5.74
CA GLY A 80 8.68 -15.00 5.69
C GLY A 80 7.60 -15.69 6.52
N SER A 81 6.80 -14.91 7.24
CA SER A 81 5.50 -15.36 7.72
C SER A 81 4.61 -15.78 6.55
N GLN A 82 3.99 -16.96 6.67
CA GLN A 82 3.19 -17.55 5.59
C GLN A 82 1.87 -16.81 5.37
N TYR A 83 1.36 -16.13 6.40
CA TYR A 83 0.08 -15.46 6.36
C TYR A 83 0.21 -13.97 6.67
N TYR A 84 -0.67 -13.18 6.07
CA TYR A 84 -0.77 -11.75 6.32
C TYR A 84 -2.16 -11.20 6.01
N LYS A 85 -2.47 -10.05 6.61
CA LYS A 85 -3.56 -9.17 6.20
C LYS A 85 -2.98 -7.79 5.96
N SER A 86 -3.37 -7.18 4.85
CA SER A 86 -2.95 -5.83 4.48
C SER A 86 -4.13 -4.95 4.09
N LYS A 87 -3.94 -3.64 4.27
CA LYS A 87 -4.82 -2.56 3.79
C LYS A 87 -3.97 -1.35 3.40
N SER A 88 -4.50 -0.48 2.55
CA SER A 88 -3.78 0.74 2.14
C SER A 88 -4.67 1.95 2.09
N ASP A 89 -4.09 3.12 2.34
CA ASP A 89 -4.72 4.42 2.18
C ASP A 89 -3.78 5.39 1.44
N TYR A 90 -4.35 6.45 0.90
CA TYR A 90 -3.61 7.64 0.45
C TYR A 90 -3.97 8.83 1.31
N VAL A 91 -2.97 9.63 1.66
CA VAL A 91 -3.13 10.86 2.44
C VAL A 91 -2.91 12.07 1.54
N LYS A 92 -3.83 13.03 1.63
CA LYS A 92 -3.81 14.27 0.83
C LYS A 92 -3.47 15.52 1.64
N GLU A 93 -3.66 15.46 2.96
CA GLU A 93 -3.38 16.53 3.91
C GLU A 93 -2.62 15.94 5.11
N PRO A 94 -1.67 16.66 5.73
CA PRO A 94 -0.93 16.14 6.88
C PRO A 94 -1.86 15.70 8.01
N ILE A 95 -1.64 14.50 8.54
CA ILE A 95 -2.37 14.01 9.71
C ILE A 95 -1.89 14.75 10.97
N SER A 96 -2.81 15.06 11.88
CA SER A 96 -2.44 15.70 13.14
C SER A 96 -1.59 14.79 14.02
N GLU A 97 -0.81 15.38 14.94
CA GLU A 97 -0.02 14.62 15.90
C GLU A 97 -0.91 13.70 16.76
N THR A 98 -2.08 14.18 17.18
CA THR A 98 -3.07 13.36 17.91
C THR A 98 -3.52 12.15 17.08
N ALA A 99 -3.76 12.34 15.79
CA ALA A 99 -4.15 11.25 14.88
C ALA A 99 -3.00 10.25 14.69
N LEU A 100 -1.77 10.74 14.53
CA LEU A 100 -0.59 9.90 14.41
C LEU A 100 -0.34 9.10 15.70
N ASN A 101 -0.40 9.73 16.86
CA ASN A 101 -0.22 9.07 18.17
C ASN A 101 -1.29 8.00 18.42
N GLY A 102 -2.54 8.26 18.04
CA GLY A 102 -3.58 7.23 18.12
C GLY A 102 -3.38 6.09 17.12
N LEU A 103 -2.79 6.34 15.94
CA LEU A 103 -2.42 5.25 15.04
C LEU A 103 -1.25 4.42 15.62
N ILE A 104 -0.24 5.10 16.17
CA ILE A 104 0.95 4.47 16.77
C ILE A 104 0.56 3.62 17.98
N SER A 105 -0.37 4.07 18.84
CA SER A 105 -0.81 3.29 20.00
C SER A 105 -1.49 1.97 19.63
N ARG A 106 -1.89 1.77 18.38
CA ARG A 106 -2.38 0.48 17.89
C ARG A 106 -1.26 -0.50 17.58
N LEU A 107 -0.02 -0.05 17.38
CA LEU A 107 1.15 -0.94 17.22
C LEU A 107 1.56 -1.62 18.52
N THR A 108 1.12 -1.10 19.67
CA THR A 108 1.34 -1.72 20.98
C THR A 108 0.24 -2.72 21.36
N ASP A 109 -0.74 -2.97 20.49
CA ASP A 109 -1.80 -3.95 20.70
C ASP A 109 -1.23 -5.38 20.79
N GLU A 110 -1.47 -6.05 21.91
CA GLU A 110 -0.96 -7.39 22.17
C GLU A 110 -1.47 -8.45 21.21
N GLN A 111 -2.60 -8.18 20.57
CA GLN A 111 -3.23 -9.06 19.60
C GLN A 111 -2.50 -9.05 18.24
N ALA A 112 -1.56 -8.14 18.01
CA ALA A 112 -0.87 -8.00 16.73
C ALA A 112 0.63 -7.64 16.88
N PRO A 113 1.43 -8.48 17.55
CA PRO A 113 2.84 -8.19 17.85
C PRO A 113 3.73 -8.01 16.61
N SER A 114 3.32 -8.57 15.48
CA SER A 114 4.01 -8.50 14.18
C SER A 114 3.48 -7.40 13.26
N ALA A 115 2.60 -6.54 13.77
CA ALA A 115 2.04 -5.44 13.00
C ALA A 115 3.10 -4.38 12.69
N TYR A 116 3.00 -3.81 11.49
CA TYR A 116 3.78 -2.66 11.11
C TYR A 116 3.03 -1.78 10.10
N ILE A 117 3.41 -0.51 10.07
CA ILE A 117 2.82 0.50 9.20
C ILE A 117 3.92 1.15 8.37
N ILE A 118 3.74 1.17 7.05
CA ILE A 118 4.68 1.79 6.12
C ILE A 118 4.05 3.06 5.56
N PHE A 119 4.80 4.16 5.61
CA PHE A 119 4.50 5.41 4.93
C PHE A 119 5.45 5.52 3.74
N MET A 120 4.91 5.68 2.54
CA MET A 120 5.67 5.80 1.29
C MET A 120 5.43 7.18 0.70
N ALA A 121 6.47 8.02 0.65
CA ALA A 121 6.37 9.38 0.12
C ALA A 121 5.94 9.40 -1.35
N TYR A 122 5.05 10.32 -1.68
CA TYR A 122 4.62 10.65 -3.05
C TYR A 122 5.18 12.03 -3.44
N GLY A 123 4.87 12.48 -4.65
CA GLY A 123 5.43 13.70 -5.23
C GLY A 123 6.37 13.42 -6.40
N GLY A 124 7.23 14.39 -6.71
CA GLY A 124 8.21 14.28 -7.79
C GLY A 124 7.55 14.00 -9.15
N ILE A 125 8.04 12.98 -9.87
CA ILE A 125 7.48 12.62 -11.19
C ILE A 125 6.05 12.07 -11.09
N ILE A 126 5.66 11.49 -9.96
CA ILE A 126 4.31 10.89 -9.78
C ILE A 126 3.23 11.98 -9.89
N ASP A 127 3.52 13.19 -9.43
CA ASP A 127 2.59 14.34 -9.51
C ASP A 127 2.48 14.92 -10.93
N ARG A 128 3.52 14.73 -11.75
CA ARG A 128 3.57 15.30 -13.12
C ARG A 128 2.86 14.43 -14.15
N ILE A 129 2.59 13.17 -13.81
CA ILE A 129 1.88 12.23 -14.69
C ILE A 129 0.37 12.44 -14.50
N PRO A 130 -0.40 12.77 -15.56
CA PRO A 130 -1.84 12.90 -15.45
C PRO A 130 -2.52 11.58 -15.01
N GLU A 131 -3.61 11.69 -14.25
CA GLU A 131 -4.29 10.53 -13.66
C GLU A 131 -4.95 9.58 -14.68
N ASP A 132 -5.18 10.05 -15.90
CA ASP A 132 -5.88 9.36 -16.98
C ASP A 132 -4.96 8.79 -18.08
N VAL A 133 -3.64 8.84 -17.87
CA VAL A 133 -2.67 8.23 -18.80
C VAL A 133 -2.59 6.71 -18.61
N THR A 134 -2.79 6.22 -17.38
CA THR A 134 -2.71 4.80 -17.05
C THR A 134 -3.82 4.39 -16.09
N PRO A 135 -4.15 3.09 -15.98
CA PRO A 135 -5.08 2.59 -14.96
C PRO A 135 -4.79 2.98 -13.51
N PHE A 136 -3.54 3.31 -13.16
CA PHE A 136 -3.16 3.75 -11.83
C PHE A 136 -3.35 5.28 -11.69
N PRO A 137 -4.37 5.74 -10.94
CA PRO A 137 -4.79 7.14 -10.98
C PRO A 137 -4.26 7.98 -9.80
N HIS A 138 -3.55 7.36 -8.85
CA HIS A 138 -3.10 8.01 -7.62
C HIS A 138 -1.84 8.82 -7.89
N ARG A 139 -2.04 10.01 -8.46
CA ARG A 139 -0.99 10.95 -8.91
C ARG A 139 -0.96 12.18 -8.00
N ALA A 140 -0.94 13.37 -8.59
CA ALA A 140 -0.95 14.66 -7.92
C ALA A 140 -2.01 14.76 -6.80
N GLY A 141 -1.62 15.46 -5.73
CA GLY A 141 -2.47 15.69 -4.56
C GLY A 141 -2.41 14.58 -3.50
N ASN A 142 -1.61 13.53 -3.70
CA ASN A 142 -1.31 12.55 -2.68
C ASN A 142 0.07 12.84 -2.08
N LEU A 143 0.15 13.08 -0.77
CA LEU A 143 1.40 13.32 -0.05
C LEU A 143 2.19 12.03 0.19
N TYR A 144 1.48 10.96 0.53
CA TYR A 144 2.04 9.64 0.75
C TYR A 144 0.96 8.55 0.76
N LYS A 145 1.38 7.32 0.52
CA LYS A 145 0.57 6.11 0.71
C LYS A 145 0.90 5.47 2.07
N ILE A 146 -0.13 5.00 2.77
CA ILE A 146 0.00 4.19 3.98
C ILE A 146 -0.29 2.73 3.64
N HIS A 147 0.52 1.81 4.17
CA HIS A 147 0.28 0.37 4.13
C HIS A 147 0.25 -0.16 5.56
N TYR A 148 -0.92 -0.64 5.99
CA TYR A 148 -1.11 -1.33 7.26
C TYR A 148 -0.99 -2.81 7.00
N THR A 149 -0.12 -3.50 7.75
CA THR A 149 -0.03 -4.94 7.61
C THR A 149 0.34 -5.62 8.91
N VAL A 150 -0.10 -6.86 9.00
CA VAL A 150 0.22 -7.76 10.09
C VAL A 150 0.43 -9.15 9.51
N LYS A 151 1.38 -9.88 10.08
CA LYS A 151 1.86 -11.16 9.56
C LYS A 151 1.78 -12.22 10.65
N TRP A 152 1.48 -13.46 10.33
CA TRP A 152 1.49 -14.54 11.32
C TRP A 152 1.94 -15.86 10.71
N GLN A 153 2.37 -16.76 11.59
CA GLN A 153 2.82 -18.08 11.21
C GLN A 153 1.65 -19.07 11.17
N GLU A 154 1.87 -20.22 10.54
CA GLU A 154 0.86 -21.30 10.48
C GLU A 154 0.32 -21.67 11.86
N GLN A 155 1.18 -21.73 12.89
CA GLN A 155 0.76 -22.13 14.23
C GLN A 155 -0.27 -21.16 14.84
N ASP A 156 -0.23 -19.89 14.44
CA ASP A 156 -1.15 -18.85 14.89
C ASP A 156 -2.41 -18.73 14.01
N ASN A 157 -2.52 -19.52 12.94
CA ASN A 157 -3.59 -19.35 11.95
C ASN A 157 -4.99 -19.65 12.51
N VAL A 158 -5.10 -20.53 13.50
CA VAL A 158 -6.33 -20.76 14.28
C VAL A 158 -6.84 -19.49 14.96
N ASN A 159 -5.93 -18.57 15.29
CA ASN A 159 -6.21 -17.27 15.89
C ASN A 159 -6.17 -16.12 14.87
N SER A 160 -6.20 -16.41 13.56
CA SER A 160 -6.01 -15.42 12.48
C SER A 160 -6.93 -14.19 12.58
N GLN A 161 -8.13 -14.37 13.12
CA GLN A 161 -9.14 -13.33 13.27
C GLN A 161 -8.63 -12.10 14.05
N ARG A 162 -7.80 -12.30 15.08
CA ARG A 162 -7.26 -11.19 15.89
C ARG A 162 -6.41 -10.22 15.05
N TYR A 163 -5.62 -10.76 14.11
CA TYR A 163 -4.76 -9.99 13.21
C TYR A 163 -5.59 -9.28 12.13
N ILE A 164 -6.59 -9.97 11.59
CA ILE A 164 -7.52 -9.39 10.62
C ILE A 164 -8.25 -8.20 11.23
N ASP A 165 -8.77 -8.37 12.45
CA ASP A 165 -9.50 -7.33 13.16
C ASP A 165 -8.60 -6.16 13.57
N TRP A 166 -7.35 -6.42 13.96
CA TRP A 166 -6.37 -5.35 14.18
C TRP A 166 -6.25 -4.45 12.94
N THR A 167 -6.06 -5.06 11.76
CA THR A 167 -5.93 -4.30 10.50
C THR A 167 -7.20 -3.50 10.19
N ARG A 168 -8.38 -4.10 10.42
CA ARG A 168 -9.67 -3.42 10.23
C ARG A 168 -9.87 -2.27 11.20
N ARG A 169 -9.50 -2.42 12.48
CA ARG A 169 -9.57 -1.35 13.50
C ARG A 169 -8.64 -0.19 13.18
N SER A 170 -7.40 -0.47 12.77
CA SER A 170 -6.42 0.54 12.37
C SER A 170 -6.87 1.32 11.12
N TYR A 171 -7.38 0.62 10.11
CA TYR A 171 -7.94 1.25 8.92
C TYR A 171 -9.19 2.07 9.22
N ARG A 172 -10.13 1.54 10.03
CA ARG A 172 -11.33 2.30 10.42
C ARG A 172 -10.98 3.57 11.18
N TYR A 173 -9.97 3.52 12.06
CA TYR A 173 -9.47 4.70 12.77
C TYR A 173 -8.98 5.79 11.82
N MET A 174 -8.31 5.42 10.73
CA MET A 174 -7.72 6.37 9.78
C MET A 174 -8.73 7.02 8.83
N THR A 175 -10.00 6.57 8.83
CA THR A 175 -11.05 7.07 7.92
C THR A 175 -11.15 8.60 7.79
N PRO A 176 -11.13 9.40 8.88
CA PRO A 176 -11.30 10.85 8.76
C PRO A 176 -10.01 11.58 8.34
N PHE A 177 -8.88 10.89 8.27
CA PHE A 177 -7.55 11.49 8.09
C PHE A 177 -6.90 11.14 6.73
N VAL A 178 -7.61 10.40 5.89
CA VAL A 178 -7.12 9.90 4.60
C VAL A 178 -8.04 10.40 3.48
N SER A 179 -7.68 10.09 2.23
CA SER A 179 -8.51 10.40 1.07
C SER A 179 -9.98 9.98 1.26
N LYS A 180 -10.86 10.79 0.69
CA LYS A 180 -12.32 10.61 0.74
C LYS A 180 -12.90 10.93 -0.62
N PHE A 181 -14.04 10.30 -0.93
CA PHE A 181 -14.80 10.48 -2.18
C PHE A 181 -13.99 10.27 -3.49
N PRO A 182 -13.43 9.07 -3.74
CA PRO A 182 -13.48 7.87 -2.91
C PRO A 182 -12.32 7.81 -1.89
N ARG A 183 -12.44 6.93 -0.90
CA ARG A 183 -11.28 6.51 -0.10
C ARG A 183 -10.40 5.60 -0.95
N GLU A 184 -9.26 6.12 -1.36
CA GLU A 184 -8.37 5.56 -2.36
C GLU A 184 -7.60 4.35 -1.81
N ALA A 185 -7.39 3.32 -2.64
CA ALA A 185 -6.71 2.08 -2.29
C ALA A 185 -5.82 1.60 -3.45
N TYR A 186 -4.80 0.79 -3.18
CA TYR A 186 -3.89 0.30 -4.22
C TYR A 186 -4.24 -1.12 -4.66
N VAL A 187 -4.48 -1.33 -5.97
CA VAL A 187 -4.94 -2.63 -6.50
C VAL A 187 -3.99 -3.80 -6.23
N ASN A 188 -2.67 -3.57 -6.16
CA ASN A 188 -1.70 -4.63 -5.85
C ASN A 188 -1.67 -5.00 -4.35
N TYR A 189 -2.39 -4.27 -3.50
CA TYR A 189 -2.71 -4.64 -2.12
C TYR A 189 -4.19 -5.00 -2.02
N ARG A 190 -4.59 -6.06 -2.74
CA ARG A 190 -5.99 -6.46 -2.85
C ARG A 190 -6.64 -6.67 -1.49
N ASP A 191 -7.79 -6.03 -1.31
CA ASP A 191 -8.58 -6.06 -0.10
C ASP A 191 -10.05 -6.35 -0.42
N LEU A 192 -10.53 -7.55 -0.10
CA LEU A 192 -11.93 -7.90 -0.30
C LEU A 192 -12.88 -7.17 0.68
N ASP A 193 -12.36 -6.59 1.78
CA ASP A 193 -13.19 -5.86 2.74
C ASP A 193 -13.73 -4.53 2.16
N ILE A 194 -13.15 -3.99 1.07
CA ILE A 194 -13.67 -2.78 0.41
C ILE A 194 -14.75 -3.08 -0.63
N GLY A 195 -15.10 -4.35 -0.84
CA GLY A 195 -16.15 -4.82 -1.74
C GLY A 195 -15.64 -5.90 -2.70
N SER A 196 -16.54 -6.81 -3.08
CA SER A 196 -16.28 -7.87 -4.05
C SER A 196 -17.45 -8.04 -5.00
N ASN A 197 -17.18 -8.69 -6.12
CA ASN A 197 -18.15 -9.22 -7.05
C ASN A 197 -19.00 -10.31 -6.37
N ASN A 198 -20.26 -10.38 -6.75
CA ASN A 198 -21.15 -11.48 -6.40
C ASN A 198 -20.72 -12.75 -7.15
N VAL A 199 -21.03 -13.92 -6.58
CA VAL A 199 -20.66 -15.24 -7.11
C VAL A 199 -21.12 -15.44 -8.56
N ASN A 200 -22.33 -14.98 -8.90
CA ASN A 200 -22.91 -15.20 -10.23
C ASN A 200 -22.78 -13.97 -11.13
N HIS A 201 -23.45 -12.88 -10.76
CA HIS A 201 -23.52 -11.67 -11.57
C HIS A 201 -23.28 -10.42 -10.73
N THR A 202 -22.36 -9.58 -11.21
CA THR A 202 -22.05 -8.29 -10.60
C THR A 202 -22.38 -7.17 -11.56
N SER A 203 -23.23 -6.24 -11.12
CA SER A 203 -23.55 -5.05 -11.90
C SER A 203 -22.39 -4.06 -11.89
N TYR A 204 -22.31 -3.22 -12.92
CA TYR A 204 -21.40 -2.08 -12.95
C TYR A 204 -21.54 -1.21 -11.69
N ALA A 205 -22.77 -0.92 -11.25
CA ALA A 205 -23.02 -0.09 -10.08
C ALA A 205 -22.43 -0.68 -8.80
N HIS A 206 -22.51 -2.00 -8.62
CA HIS A 206 -21.92 -2.71 -7.48
C HIS A 206 -20.39 -2.70 -7.55
N ALA A 207 -19.82 -3.06 -8.72
CA ALA A 207 -18.37 -3.09 -8.89
C ALA A 207 -17.74 -1.70 -8.79
N ARG A 208 -18.47 -0.64 -9.16
CA ARG A 208 -18.01 0.76 -9.07
C ARG A 208 -17.68 1.15 -7.62
N ILE A 209 -18.31 0.56 -6.61
CA ILE A 209 -18.06 0.87 -5.18
C ILE A 209 -16.60 0.60 -4.80
N TRP A 210 -16.07 -0.57 -5.15
CA TRP A 210 -14.66 -0.91 -4.91
C TRP A 210 -13.76 -0.43 -6.06
N GLY A 211 -14.26 -0.47 -7.31
CA GLY A 211 -13.52 -0.10 -8.50
C GLY A 211 -13.01 1.34 -8.49
N ARG A 212 -13.85 2.29 -8.06
CA ARG A 212 -13.44 3.70 -7.93
C ARG A 212 -12.38 3.92 -6.85
N LYS A 213 -12.30 3.07 -5.82
CA LYS A 213 -11.24 3.16 -4.80
C LYS A 213 -9.87 2.85 -5.40
N TYR A 214 -9.79 1.85 -6.29
CA TYR A 214 -8.55 1.47 -6.95
C TYR A 214 -8.20 2.30 -8.20
N LEU A 215 -9.22 2.72 -8.96
CA LEU A 215 -9.04 3.17 -10.34
C LEU A 215 -9.62 4.57 -10.58
N LYS A 216 -10.21 5.22 -9.56
CA LYS A 216 -10.89 6.51 -9.68
C LYS A 216 -11.73 6.53 -10.98
N ASN A 217 -11.67 7.61 -11.76
CA ASN A 217 -12.46 7.74 -12.99
C ASN A 217 -12.03 6.77 -14.11
N TYR A 218 -10.82 6.24 -14.04
CA TYR A 218 -10.31 5.27 -15.02
C TYR A 218 -11.09 3.94 -15.02
N PHE A 219 -11.82 3.63 -13.93
CA PHE A 219 -12.67 2.44 -13.85
C PHE A 219 -13.62 2.31 -15.04
N ASP A 220 -14.22 3.41 -15.48
CA ASP A 220 -15.25 3.39 -16.53
C ASP A 220 -14.66 2.97 -17.88
N ARG A 221 -13.49 3.54 -18.21
CA ARG A 221 -12.72 3.17 -19.40
C ARG A 221 -12.35 1.69 -19.38
N LEU A 222 -11.97 1.15 -18.22
CA LEU A 222 -11.63 -0.27 -18.11
C LEU A 222 -12.84 -1.20 -18.23
N VAL A 223 -14.02 -0.79 -17.78
CA VAL A 223 -15.26 -1.54 -18.01
C VAL A 223 -15.58 -1.60 -19.51
N GLN A 224 -15.39 -0.49 -20.25
CA GLN A 224 -15.55 -0.47 -21.70
C GLN A 224 -14.58 -1.43 -22.39
N VAL A 225 -13.28 -1.32 -22.07
CA VAL A 225 -12.25 -2.22 -22.62
C VAL A 225 -12.57 -3.68 -22.31
N LYS A 226 -12.93 -4.00 -21.05
CA LYS A 226 -13.32 -5.35 -20.63
C LYS A 226 -14.50 -5.89 -21.44
N THR A 227 -15.50 -5.04 -21.72
CA THR A 227 -16.68 -5.39 -22.51
C THR A 227 -16.30 -5.78 -23.94
N GLU A 228 -15.33 -5.10 -24.53
CA GLU A 228 -14.89 -5.37 -25.90
C GLU A 228 -14.02 -6.63 -26.00
N ILE A 229 -13.06 -6.79 -25.08
CA ILE A 229 -12.05 -7.86 -25.18
C ILE A 229 -12.49 -9.18 -24.51
N ASP A 230 -13.38 -9.12 -23.53
CA ASP A 230 -13.89 -10.30 -22.80
C ASP A 230 -15.37 -10.11 -22.40
N PRO A 231 -16.29 -10.03 -23.39
CA PRO A 231 -17.72 -9.83 -23.15
C PRO A 231 -18.38 -10.98 -22.36
N LYS A 232 -17.81 -12.19 -22.42
CA LYS A 232 -18.30 -13.36 -21.69
C LYS A 232 -17.79 -13.42 -20.25
N ASN A 233 -16.96 -12.46 -19.84
CA ASN A 233 -16.34 -12.38 -18.52
C ASN A 233 -15.61 -13.69 -18.14
N PHE A 234 -14.88 -14.27 -19.09
CA PHE A 234 -14.12 -15.50 -18.87
C PHE A 234 -13.02 -15.27 -17.84
N PHE A 235 -12.24 -14.19 -17.99
CA PHE A 235 -11.20 -13.81 -17.03
C PHE A 235 -11.82 -13.04 -15.86
N ARG A 236 -12.17 -13.76 -14.80
CA ARG A 236 -12.83 -13.18 -13.62
C ARG A 236 -12.29 -13.71 -12.30
N HIS A 237 -12.47 -12.89 -11.26
CA HIS A 237 -12.20 -13.20 -9.86
C HIS A 237 -13.04 -12.26 -8.97
N GLU A 238 -12.89 -12.35 -7.66
CA GLU A 238 -13.72 -11.66 -6.66
C GLU A 238 -13.69 -10.13 -6.78
N GLN A 239 -12.67 -9.53 -7.39
CA GLN A 239 -12.60 -8.10 -7.69
C GLN A 239 -12.22 -7.81 -9.16
N SER A 240 -12.65 -8.65 -10.11
CA SER A 240 -12.37 -8.39 -11.53
C SER A 240 -13.32 -7.34 -12.06
N ILE A 241 -12.83 -6.50 -12.97
CA ILE A 241 -13.68 -5.50 -13.65
C ILE A 241 -14.76 -6.26 -14.44
N PRO A 242 -16.06 -6.00 -14.21
CA PRO A 242 -17.11 -6.66 -14.97
C PRO A 242 -17.28 -6.00 -16.35
N PRO A 243 -17.67 -6.74 -17.40
CA PRO A 243 -18.15 -6.13 -18.64
C PRO A 243 -19.55 -5.51 -18.44
N PHE A 244 -19.97 -4.64 -19.34
CA PHE A 244 -21.37 -4.26 -19.45
C PHE A 244 -22.22 -5.46 -19.91
N PRO A 245 -23.51 -5.52 -19.50
CA PRO A 245 -24.43 -6.51 -20.05
C PRO A 245 -24.48 -6.40 -21.57
N SER A 246 -24.51 -7.54 -22.27
CA SER A 246 -24.52 -7.65 -23.73
C SER A 246 -25.69 -6.92 -24.41
N ASN A 247 -26.71 -6.52 -23.65
CA ASN A 247 -27.89 -5.78 -24.14
C ASN A 247 -27.72 -4.25 -24.19
N VAL A 248 -26.56 -3.70 -23.79
CA VAL A 248 -26.28 -2.27 -23.94
C VAL A 248 -25.84 -2.01 -25.39
N LYS A 249 -26.78 -1.57 -26.24
CA LYS A 249 -26.50 -1.18 -27.63
C LYS A 249 -25.34 -0.17 -27.68
N LYS A 250 -24.38 -0.39 -28.60
CA LYS A 250 -23.18 0.43 -28.86
C LYS A 250 -23.42 1.95 -28.97
N THR A 251 -24.67 2.40 -29.12
CA THR A 251 -25.07 3.80 -29.29
C THR A 251 -25.00 4.65 -28.01
N SER A 252 -25.03 4.05 -26.81
CA SER A 252 -24.97 4.81 -25.54
C SER A 252 -23.54 5.09 -25.03
N LEU A 253 -22.52 4.43 -25.60
CA LEU A 253 -21.12 4.58 -25.17
C LEU A 253 -20.47 5.90 -25.62
N ARG A 254 -21.06 6.61 -26.58
CA ARG A 254 -20.55 7.91 -27.09
C ARG A 254 -21.07 9.15 -26.34
N LYS A 255 -21.96 8.99 -25.34
CA LYS A 255 -22.58 10.13 -24.63
C LYS A 255 -22.06 10.37 -23.20
N LEU A 256 -20.99 9.69 -22.80
CA LEU A 256 -20.41 9.81 -21.45
C LEU A 256 -18.95 10.32 -21.47
N SER A 257 -18.48 10.84 -22.61
CA SER A 257 -17.22 11.57 -22.74
C SER A 257 -17.44 13.07 -22.55
#